data_AF-G5DZA6-F1
#
_entry.id   AF-G5DZA6-F1
#
_cell.length_a   1.000
_cell.length_b   1.000
_cell.length_c   1.000
_cell.angle_alpha   90.00
_cell.angle_beta   90.00
_cell.angle_gamma   90.00
#
_symmetry.space_group_name_H-M   'P 1'
#
loop_
_entity.id
_entity.type
_entity.pdbx_description
1 polymer ?
#
loop_
_entity_poly.entity_id
_entity_poly.type
_entity_poly.pdbx_seq_one_letter_code
_entity_poly.pdbx_strand_id
1 'polypeptide(L)'
;NYSCELSMVLTGAAFFHKYYAYLYSYVMPQAIRDMVDEYINCEDIAMNFLVSHITRKPPIKVTSRWTFRCPGCPQALSHDDSHFHERHKCINFFVKVYGYMPLLYTQFRVDSVLFKTRLPHDKTKCFKFI
;
A
#
# COMPACT_ATOMS: atom_id res chain seq x y z
N ASN A 1 4.17 -6.52 20.71
CA ASN A 1 5.26 -5.86 19.98
C ASN A 1 4.63 -4.93 18.95
N TYR A 2 4.54 -3.62 19.22
CA TYR A 2 4.02 -2.66 18.25
C TYR A 2 5.22 -2.06 17.52
N SER A 3 5.47 -2.48 16.28
CA SER A 3 6.45 -1.79 15.45
C SER A 3 5.79 -0.55 14.82
N CYS A 4 6.51 0.56 14.80
CA CYS A 4 6.09 1.79 14.13
C CYS A 4 6.52 1.80 12.65
N GLU A 5 6.69 0.61 12.07
CA GLU A 5 7.25 0.39 10.75
C GLU A 5 6.19 -0.07 9.78
N LEU A 6 6.37 0.28 8.52
CA LEU A 6 5.56 -0.19 7.42
C LEU A 6 6.45 -0.56 6.24
N SER A 7 6.05 -1.56 5.48
CA SER A 7 6.75 -1.99 4.26
C SER A 7 5.86 -1.94 3.02
N MET A 8 4.58 -1.60 3.19
CA MET A 8 3.60 -1.56 2.11
C MET A 8 2.64 -0.38 2.30
N VAL A 9 2.12 0.13 1.18
CA VAL A 9 0.99 1.06 1.13
C VAL A 9 -0.10 0.45 0.25
N LEU A 10 -1.33 0.38 0.76
CA LEU A 10 -2.46 -0.23 0.04
C LEU A 10 -2.84 0.65 -1.16
N THR A 11 -2.97 0.05 -2.33
CA THR A 11 -3.25 0.74 -3.61
C THR A 11 -4.62 1.42 -3.64
N GLY A 12 -5.57 1.00 -2.79
CA GLY A 12 -6.90 1.60 -2.67
C GLY A 12 -6.91 3.07 -2.25
N ALA A 13 -5.81 3.58 -1.68
CA ALA A 13 -5.63 5.00 -1.35
C ALA A 13 -4.18 5.44 -1.54
N ALA A 14 -3.63 5.20 -2.73
CA ALA A 14 -2.26 5.53 -3.07
C ALA A 14 -2.15 6.25 -4.41
N PHE A 15 -1.08 7.01 -4.57
CA PHE A 15 -0.62 7.51 -5.86
C PHE A 15 0.66 6.78 -6.24
N PHE A 16 0.75 6.34 -7.49
CA PHE A 16 1.96 5.73 -8.03
C PHE A 16 2.12 6.13 -9.49
N HIS A 17 3.37 6.06 -9.98
CA HIS A 17 3.68 6.42 -11.36
C HIS A 17 3.08 5.41 -12.34
N LYS A 18 2.44 5.87 -13.44
CA LYS A 18 1.78 5.01 -14.45
C LYS A 18 2.67 3.88 -15.00
N TYR A 19 3.99 4.10 -15.00
CA TYR A 19 4.98 3.11 -15.40
C TYR A 19 4.86 1.79 -14.60
N TYR A 20 4.53 1.85 -13.31
CA TYR A 20 4.38 0.64 -12.50
C TYR A 20 3.13 -0.15 -12.87
N ALA A 21 2.05 0.50 -13.36
CA ALA A 21 0.91 -0.22 -13.93
C ALA A 21 1.33 -0.98 -15.19
N TYR A 22 2.11 -0.36 -16.08
CA TYR A 22 2.64 -1.03 -17.27
C TYR A 22 3.50 -2.25 -16.89
N LEU A 23 4.43 -2.08 -15.95
CA LEU A 23 5.26 -3.20 -15.49
C LEU A 23 4.46 -4.29 -14.80
N TYR A 24 3.43 -3.93 -14.04
CA TYR A 24 2.52 -4.90 -13.44
C TYR A 24 1.84 -5.74 -14.52
N SER A 25 1.26 -5.10 -15.53
CA SER A 25 0.52 -5.80 -16.58
C SER A 25 1.39 -6.65 -17.51
N TYR A 26 2.58 -6.15 -17.88
CA TYR A 26 3.35 -6.73 -18.99
C TYR A 26 4.68 -7.37 -18.59
N VAL A 27 5.23 -7.04 -17.43
CA VAL A 27 6.58 -7.49 -17.01
C VAL A 27 6.54 -8.38 -15.78
N MET A 28 5.58 -8.18 -14.87
CA MET A 28 5.42 -9.01 -13.69
C MET A 28 5.24 -10.48 -14.09
N PRO A 29 5.93 -11.42 -13.41
CA PRO A 29 5.77 -12.85 -13.66
C PRO A 29 4.30 -13.25 -13.69
N GLN A 30 3.89 -13.94 -14.77
CA GLN A 30 2.50 -14.34 -14.99
C GLN A 30 1.93 -15.09 -13.78
N ALA A 31 2.73 -15.97 -13.16
CA ALA A 31 2.33 -16.71 -11.96
C ALA A 31 1.87 -15.83 -10.77
N ILE A 32 2.43 -14.62 -10.62
CA ILE A 32 1.97 -13.67 -9.58
C ILE A 32 0.61 -13.10 -9.96
N ARG A 33 0.42 -12.73 -11.23
CA ARG A 33 -0.86 -12.22 -11.74
C ARG A 33 -1.95 -13.27 -11.67
N ASP A 34 -1.64 -14.50 -12.05
CA ASP A 34 -2.58 -15.64 -11.97
C ASP A 34 -3.06 -15.86 -10.53
N MET A 35 -2.16 -15.81 -9.54
CA MET A 35 -2.55 -15.93 -8.14
C MET A 35 -3.43 -14.75 -7.67
N VAL A 36 -3.12 -13.52 -8.11
CA VAL A 36 -3.96 -12.35 -7.77
C VAL A 36 -5.36 -12.50 -8.36
N ASP A 37 -5.47 -12.96 -9.60
CA ASP A 37 -6.74 -13.18 -10.29
C ASP A 37 -7.54 -14.33 -9.66
N GLU A 38 -6.88 -15.42 -9.25
CA GLU A 38 -7.50 -16.58 -8.59
C GLU A 38 -8.08 -16.23 -7.21
N TYR A 39 -7.33 -15.47 -6.40
CA TYR A 39 -7.72 -15.13 -5.03
C TYR A 39 -8.57 -13.85 -4.95
N ILE A 40 -8.64 -13.06 -6.03
CA ILE A 40 -9.27 -11.73 -6.05
C ILE A 40 -8.78 -10.88 -4.85
N ASN A 41 -7.48 -10.96 -4.57
CA ASN A 41 -6.82 -10.36 -3.41
C ASN A 41 -5.33 -10.16 -3.74
N CYS A 42 -4.62 -9.45 -2.86
CA CYS A 42 -3.16 -9.28 -2.90
C CYS A 42 -2.60 -8.50 -4.09
N GLU A 43 -3.43 -7.80 -4.86
CA GLU A 43 -3.01 -6.92 -5.95
C GLU A 43 -2.13 -5.77 -5.42
N ASP A 44 -2.46 -5.27 -4.24
CA ASP A 44 -1.70 -4.26 -3.52
C ASP A 44 -0.34 -4.81 -3.05
N ILE A 45 -0.30 -6.02 -2.52
CA ILE A 45 0.95 -6.70 -2.13
C ILE A 45 1.83 -6.91 -3.36
N ALA A 46 1.27 -7.42 -4.45
CA ALA A 46 2.00 -7.64 -5.70
C ALA A 46 2.57 -6.33 -6.25
N MET A 47 1.79 -5.24 -6.22
CA MET A 47 2.25 -3.91 -6.62
C MET A 47 3.41 -3.40 -5.72
N ASN A 48 3.33 -3.57 -4.40
CA ASN A 48 4.42 -3.19 -3.49
C ASN A 48 5.68 -4.02 -3.74
N PHE A 49 5.55 -5.34 -3.94
CA PHE A 49 6.68 -6.21 -4.31
C PHE A 49 7.36 -5.72 -5.59
N LEU A 50 6.59 -5.42 -6.62
CA LEU A 50 7.10 -4.93 -7.91
C LEU A 50 7.87 -3.61 -7.73
N VAL A 51 7.25 -2.62 -7.11
CA VAL A 51 7.84 -1.29 -6.94
C VAL A 51 9.11 -1.36 -6.09
N SER A 52 9.10 -2.11 -4.99
CA SER A 52 10.29 -2.28 -4.15
C SER A 52 11.39 -3.10 -4.85
N HIS A 53 11.03 -4.10 -5.67
CA HIS A 53 11.99 -4.85 -6.49
C HIS A 53 12.71 -3.95 -7.50
N ILE A 54 12.00 -3.04 -8.16
CA ILE A 54 12.58 -2.17 -9.18
C ILE A 54 13.36 -1.02 -8.56
N THR A 55 12.78 -0.35 -7.57
CA THR A 55 13.34 0.90 -7.02
C THR A 55 14.36 0.67 -5.93
N ARG A 56 14.32 -0.50 -5.27
CA ARG A 56 15.10 -0.80 -4.06
C ARG A 56 14.89 0.22 -2.94
N LYS A 57 13.68 0.78 -2.88
CA LYS A 57 13.28 1.79 -1.89
C LYS A 57 12.01 1.35 -1.15
N PRO A 58 11.86 1.75 0.12
CA PRO A 58 10.62 1.55 0.85
C PRO A 58 9.52 2.51 0.35
N PRO A 59 8.24 2.23 0.64
CA PRO A 59 7.14 3.14 0.30
C PRO A 59 7.18 4.43 1.14
N ILE A 60 6.33 5.40 0.80
CA ILE A 60 6.22 6.68 1.51
C ILE A 60 4.79 6.85 2.02
N LYS A 61 4.63 7.05 3.33
CA LYS A 61 3.35 7.40 3.95
C LYS A 61 3.14 8.91 3.89
N VAL A 62 1.98 9.37 3.42
CA VAL A 62 1.71 10.81 3.20
C VAL A 62 0.60 11.42 4.06
N THR A 63 -0.12 10.61 4.85
CA THR A 63 -1.23 11.08 5.68
C THR A 63 -1.30 10.37 7.02
N SER A 64 -2.06 10.96 7.95
CA SER A 64 -2.55 10.23 9.13
C SER A 64 -3.51 9.11 8.70
N ARG A 65 -3.80 8.17 9.59
CA ARG A 65 -4.70 7.05 9.31
C ARG A 65 -6.10 7.57 8.95
N TRP A 66 -6.42 7.61 7.67
CA TRP A 66 -7.77 7.83 7.16
C TRP A 66 -8.39 6.48 6.83
N THR A 67 -9.51 6.17 7.48
CA THR A 67 -10.30 4.99 7.10
C THR A 67 -11.25 5.37 5.99
N PHE A 68 -10.96 4.92 4.77
CA PHE A 68 -11.88 5.01 3.65
C PHE A 68 -12.98 3.96 3.84
N ARG A 69 -14.00 4.30 4.64
CA ARG A 69 -15.19 3.46 4.80
C ARG A 69 -16.15 3.77 3.68
N CYS A 70 -16.58 2.74 2.94
CA CYS A 70 -17.69 2.85 2.01
C CYS A 70 -19.01 2.69 2.79
N PRO A 71 -19.84 3.75 2.93
CA PRO A 71 -21.04 3.69 3.78
C PRO A 71 -22.15 2.77 3.24
N GLY A 72 -22.10 2.42 1.95
CA GLY A 72 -23.12 1.61 1.27
C GLY A 72 -22.61 0.27 0.73
N CYS A 73 -21.39 -0.15 1.08
CA CYS A 73 -20.85 -1.42 0.63
C CYS A 73 -21.27 -2.53 1.62
N PRO A 74 -22.09 -3.51 1.19
CA PRO A 74 -22.70 -4.50 2.09
C PRO A 74 -21.69 -5.49 2.70
N GLN A 75 -20.59 -5.77 2.00
CA GLN A 75 -19.47 -6.58 2.48
C GLN A 75 -18.16 -6.01 1.92
N ALA A 76 -17.14 -5.94 2.75
CA ALA A 76 -15.77 -5.69 2.31
C ALA A 76 -14.97 -6.98 2.49
N LEU A 77 -14.09 -7.30 1.55
CA LEU A 77 -13.20 -8.46 1.60
C LEU A 77 -12.42 -8.55 2.92
N SER A 78 -12.12 -7.40 3.54
CA SER A 78 -11.44 -7.31 4.83
C SER A 78 -12.26 -7.82 6.04
N HIS A 79 -13.55 -8.10 5.88
CA HIS A 79 -14.42 -8.62 6.94
C HIS A 79 -14.41 -10.15 7.02
N ASP A 80 -13.82 -10.85 6.04
CA ASP A 80 -13.63 -12.30 6.11
C ASP A 80 -12.41 -12.63 6.99
N ASP A 81 -12.56 -13.58 7.90
CA ASP A 81 -11.47 -14.08 8.75
C ASP A 81 -10.36 -14.74 7.93
N SER A 82 -10.67 -15.25 6.74
CA SER A 82 -9.71 -15.85 5.80
C SER A 82 -8.75 -14.82 5.17
N HIS A 83 -9.17 -13.55 5.09
CA HIS A 83 -8.49 -12.49 4.33
C HIS A 83 -7.03 -12.30 4.75
N PHE A 84 -6.74 -12.33 6.05
CA PHE A 84 -5.36 -12.18 6.55
C PHE A 84 -4.50 -13.42 6.26
N HIS A 85 -5.10 -14.60 6.26
CA HIS A 85 -4.41 -15.84 5.95
C HIS A 85 -4.06 -15.92 4.45
N GLU A 86 -4.98 -15.50 3.58
CA GLU A 86 -4.73 -15.37 2.15
C GLU A 86 -3.61 -14.38 1.85
N ARG A 87 -3.62 -13.20 2.46
CA ARG A 87 -2.53 -12.23 2.33
C ARG A 87 -1.18 -12.78 2.75
N HIS A 88 -1.15 -13.58 3.83
CA HIS A 88 0.09 -14.23 4.25
C HIS A 88 0.58 -15.28 3.22
N LYS A 89 -0.34 -16.05 2.62
CA LYS A 89 -0.02 -16.97 1.52
C LYS A 89 0.56 -16.24 0.31
N CYS A 90 -0.04 -15.13 -0.09
CA CYS A 90 0.44 -14.30 -1.21
C CYS A 90 1.88 -13.84 -1.00
N ILE A 91 2.20 -13.30 0.19
CA ILE A 91 3.56 -12.87 0.51
C ILE A 91 4.56 -14.02 0.36
N ASN A 92 4.24 -15.18 0.96
CA ASN A 92 5.13 -16.34 0.90
C ASN A 92 5.32 -16.87 -0.53
N PHE A 93 4.26 -16.85 -1.34
CA PHE A 93 4.34 -17.24 -2.75
C PHE A 93 5.18 -16.23 -3.56
N PHE A 94 4.95 -14.93 -3.40
CA PHE A 94 5.70 -13.91 -4.12
C PHE A 94 7.18 -13.93 -3.77
N VAL A 95 7.54 -14.16 -2.50
CA VAL A 95 8.95 -14.36 -2.09
C VAL A 95 9.59 -15.53 -2.84
N LYS A 96 8.87 -16.64 -3.02
CA LYS A 96 9.38 -17.79 -3.80
C LYS A 96 9.58 -17.45 -5.27
N VAL A 97 8.63 -16.73 -5.88
CA VAL A 97 8.72 -16.33 -7.29
C VAL A 97 9.86 -15.33 -7.53
N TYR A 98 10.02 -14.34 -6.66
CA TYR A 98 11.12 -13.36 -6.75
C TYR A 98 12.47 -13.92 -6.30
N GLY A 99 12.49 -15.00 -5.51
CA GLY A 99 13.69 -15.61 -4.93
C GLY A 99 14.23 -14.91 -3.67
N TYR A 100 13.58 -13.84 -3.21
CA TYR A 100 13.94 -13.10 -1.99
C TYR A 100 12.77 -12.19 -1.56
N MET A 101 12.87 -11.55 -0.39
CA MET A 101 11.91 -10.56 0.10
C MET A 101 12.25 -9.14 -0.41
N PRO A 102 11.50 -8.56 -1.37
CA PRO A 102 11.81 -7.23 -1.89
C PRO A 102 11.31 -6.09 -1.01
N LEU A 103 10.34 -6.33 -0.14
CA LEU A 103 9.73 -5.31 0.71
C LEU A 103 10.74 -4.76 1.71
N LEU A 104 10.78 -3.43 1.83
CA LEU A 104 11.67 -2.71 2.73
C LEU A 104 10.85 -1.91 3.74
N TYR A 105 11.22 -2.00 5.01
CA TYR A 105 10.57 -1.25 6.08
C TYR A 105 10.98 0.22 6.06
N THR A 106 10.05 1.07 6.50
CA THR A 106 10.26 2.48 6.77
C THR A 106 9.44 2.94 7.96
N GLN A 107 9.92 3.97 8.62
CA GLN A 107 9.19 4.72 9.64
C GLN A 107 8.85 6.14 9.15
N PHE A 108 9.19 6.45 7.90
CA PHE A 108 9.10 7.78 7.33
C PHE A 108 7.67 8.14 6.93
N ARG A 109 7.22 9.33 7.36
CA ARG A 109 5.98 9.96 6.93
C ARG A 109 6.29 11.35 6.40
N VAL A 110 5.75 11.67 5.23
CA VAL A 110 5.78 13.02 4.66
C VAL A 110 4.45 13.69 4.99
N ASP A 111 4.51 14.84 5.65
CA ASP A 111 3.33 15.65 5.92
C ASP A 111 3.37 16.94 5.09
N SER A 112 2.21 17.57 4.89
CA SER A 112 2.11 18.85 4.21
C SER A 112 2.78 19.98 5.00
N VAL A 113 3.14 21.06 4.29
CA VAL A 113 3.70 22.27 4.90
C VAL A 113 2.70 22.80 5.94
N LEU A 114 3.18 23.07 7.16
CA LEU A 114 2.40 23.51 8.33
C LEU A 114 1.48 22.43 8.95
N PHE A 115 1.76 21.15 8.70
CA PHE A 115 1.09 20.06 9.41
C PHE A 115 1.24 20.21 10.93
N LYS A 116 0.11 20.16 11.65
CA LYS A 116 0.00 20.43 13.09
C LYS A 116 0.61 21.75 13.61
N THR A 117 1.04 22.64 12.74
CA THR A 117 1.47 24.00 13.12
C THR A 117 0.25 24.82 13.56
N ARG A 118 0.37 25.53 14.67
CA ARG A 118 -0.61 26.53 15.13
C ARG A 118 -0.39 27.81 14.32
N LEU A 119 -1.45 28.30 13.69
CA LEU A 119 -1.41 29.59 12.98
C LEU A 119 -2.03 30.68 13.87
N PRO A 120 -1.57 31.94 13.72
CA PRO A 120 -2.24 33.11 14.29
C PRO A 120 -3.73 33.17 13.90
N HIS A 121 -4.54 33.81 14.74
CA HIS A 121 -6.01 33.87 14.57
C HIS A 121 -6.48 34.55 13.28
N ASP A 122 -5.64 35.40 12.68
CA ASP A 122 -5.88 36.10 11.42
C ASP A 122 -5.54 35.26 10.17
N LYS A 123 -4.98 34.05 10.33
CA LYS A 123 -4.55 33.21 9.22
C LYS A 123 -5.32 31.89 9.14
N THR A 124 -5.60 31.45 7.92
CA THR A 124 -6.23 30.15 7.64
C THR A 124 -5.25 29.22 6.95
N LYS A 125 -5.35 27.91 7.23
CA LYS A 125 -4.58 26.91 6.49
C LYS A 125 -5.12 26.81 5.06
N CYS A 126 -4.22 26.78 4.07
CA CYS A 126 -4.59 26.54 2.67
C CYS A 126 -5.37 25.24 2.49
N PHE A 127 -5.08 24.23 3.33
CA PHE A 127 -5.80 22.95 3.38
C PHE A 127 -6.46 22.81 4.75
N LYS A 128 -7.80 22.77 4.78
CA LYS A 128 -8.58 22.64 6.01
C LYS A 128 -8.50 21.22 6.61
N PHE A 129 -8.19 20.21 5.80
CA PHE A 129 -8.16 18.81 6.20
C PHE A 129 -7.10 18.03 5.41
N ILE A 130 -6.05 17.59 6.10
CA ILE A 130 -5.23 16.40 5.80
C ILE A 130 -4.93 15.72 7.13
#